data_AF-A0A969UJX7-F1
#
_entry.id   AF-A0A969UJX7-F1
#
_cell.length_a   1.000
_cell.length_b   1.000
_cell.length_c   1.000
_cell.angle_alpha   90.00
_cell.angle_beta   90.00
_cell.angle_gamma   90.00
#
_symmetry.space_group_name_H-M   'P 1'
#
loop_
_entity.id
_entity.type
_entity.pdbx_description
1 polymer ?
#
loop_
_entity_poly.entity_id
_entity_poly.type
_entity_poly.pdbx_seq_one_letter_code
_entity_poly.pdbx_strand_id
1 'polypeptide(L)'
;MFVDSDDCISKNIAEFVSQNQDCNGWFLSTGYQYREGSRFIRYIKKGFGRSCGTCNIIRTDLISSYIKTTQPEDIKDRAFLHHVDLPRIMASRGHSLQSLPFPGAVYITDNSENFVGQTSIVLKNLSVSLRGSVKYRLILLMRAIASRPLRYTFRTFTFSWRNLHHRQFRKPRKSDFDGFAND
;
A
#
# COMPACT_ATOMS: atom_id res chain seq x y z
N MET A 1 10.48 -7.02 -3.20
CA MET A 1 9.51 -6.14 -2.49
C MET A 1 10.22 -5.68 -1.23
N PHE A 2 10.28 -4.37 -0.98
CA PHE A 2 10.71 -3.85 0.32
C PHE A 2 9.50 -3.82 1.24
N VAL A 3 9.69 -4.22 2.49
CA VAL A 3 8.62 -4.41 3.48
C VAL A 3 9.10 -3.83 4.80
N ASP A 4 8.34 -2.89 5.35
CA ASP A 4 8.62 -2.35 6.68
C ASP A 4 8.36 -3.46 7.73
N SER A 5 9.15 -3.48 8.81
CA SER A 5 9.13 -4.59 9.78
C SER A 5 7.82 -4.70 10.56
N ASP A 6 7.05 -3.62 10.62
CA ASP A 6 5.76 -3.50 11.28
C ASP A 6 4.57 -3.75 10.35
N ASP A 7 4.79 -3.84 9.04
CA ASP A 7 3.73 -4.11 8.08
C ASP A 7 3.47 -5.62 7.90
N CYS A 8 2.24 -5.95 7.50
CA CYS A 8 1.90 -7.32 7.09
C CYS A 8 1.62 -7.38 5.59
N ILE A 9 2.05 -8.45 4.93
CA ILE A 9 1.78 -8.70 3.51
C ILE A 9 0.83 -9.88 3.31
N SER A 10 0.12 -9.89 2.18
CA SER A 10 -0.77 -10.99 1.81
C SER A 10 0.02 -12.26 1.52
N LYS A 11 -0.40 -13.37 2.13
CA LYS A 11 0.20 -14.71 1.91
C LYS A 11 0.12 -15.20 0.46
N ASN A 12 -0.76 -14.59 -0.36
CA ASN A 12 -0.95 -14.98 -1.76
C ASN A 12 0.08 -14.34 -2.70
N ILE A 13 0.90 -13.39 -2.23
CA ILE A 13 1.85 -12.66 -3.08
C ILE A 13 2.88 -13.60 -3.68
N ALA A 14 3.49 -14.48 -2.88
CA ALA A 14 4.56 -15.35 -3.36
C ALA A 14 4.07 -16.28 -4.48
N GLU A 15 2.92 -16.93 -4.27
CA GLU A 15 2.28 -17.79 -5.29
C GLU A 15 1.95 -16.99 -6.55
N PHE A 16 1.29 -15.82 -6.40
CA PHE A 16 0.92 -14.98 -7.53
C PHE A 16 2.13 -14.54 -8.37
N VAL A 17 3.22 -14.11 -7.72
CA VAL A 17 4.45 -13.72 -8.42
C VAL A 17 5.07 -14.92 -9.14
N SER A 18 5.11 -16.09 -8.50
CA SER A 18 5.68 -17.31 -9.09
C SER A 18 4.96 -17.75 -10.37
N GLN A 19 3.65 -17.45 -10.47
CA GLN A 19 2.80 -17.76 -11.63
C GLN A 19 2.85 -16.69 -12.73
N ASN A 20 3.47 -15.54 -12.49
CA ASN A 20 3.45 -14.39 -13.41
C ASN A 20 4.84 -13.76 -13.63
N GLN A 21 5.86 -14.61 -13.80
CA GLN A 21 7.28 -14.19 -13.83
C GLN A 21 7.66 -13.27 -15.00
N ASP A 22 6.89 -13.29 -16.09
CA ASP A 22 7.13 -12.46 -17.28
C ASP A 22 6.75 -10.98 -17.08
N CYS A 23 6.08 -10.64 -15.96
CA CYS A 23 5.70 -9.27 -15.65
C CYS A 23 6.88 -8.48 -15.05
N ASN A 24 6.94 -7.17 -15.32
CA ASN A 24 7.94 -6.27 -14.74
C ASN A 24 7.77 -6.07 -13.22
N GLY A 25 6.57 -6.31 -12.71
CA GLY A 25 6.23 -6.15 -11.30
C GLY A 25 4.82 -5.58 -11.09
N TRP A 26 4.51 -5.26 -9.83
CA TRP A 26 3.21 -4.78 -9.41
C TRP A 26 3.30 -3.67 -8.37
N PHE A 27 2.29 -2.80 -8.35
CA PHE A 27 2.05 -1.85 -7.26
C PHE A 27 0.74 -2.20 -6.54
N LEU A 28 0.69 -1.93 -5.24
CA LEU A 28 -0.49 -2.14 -4.41
C LEU A 28 -1.39 -0.91 -4.48
N SER A 29 -2.48 -1.02 -5.25
CA SER A 29 -3.54 0.00 -5.28
C SER A 29 -4.51 -0.15 -4.10
N THR A 30 -4.66 -1.37 -3.58
CA THR A 30 -5.56 -1.73 -2.48
C THR A 30 -4.81 -2.40 -1.34
N GLY A 31 -5.36 -2.24 -0.13
CA GLY A 31 -4.77 -2.77 1.10
C GLY A 31 -5.62 -2.42 2.30
N TYR A 32 -5.06 -2.61 3.49
CA TYR A 32 -5.70 -2.24 4.74
C TYR A 32 -4.82 -1.28 5.52
N GLN A 33 -5.44 -0.42 6.32
CA GLN A 33 -4.73 0.37 7.32
C GLN A 33 -5.24 -0.06 8.69
N TYR A 34 -4.30 -0.44 9.55
CA TYR A 34 -4.54 -0.79 10.93
C TYR A 34 -3.83 0.21 11.83
N ARG A 35 -4.54 0.72 12.82
CA ARG A 35 -3.92 1.50 13.89
C ARG A 35 -3.67 0.56 15.06
N GLU A 36 -2.45 0.53 15.57
CA GLU A 36 -2.13 -0.29 16.73
C GLU A 36 -3.09 -0.02 17.90
N GLY A 37 -3.50 -1.11 18.57
CA GLY A 37 -4.50 -1.08 19.64
C GLY A 37 -5.95 -0.82 19.18
N SER A 38 -6.21 -0.62 17.88
CA SER A 38 -7.58 -0.48 17.37
C SER A 38 -8.34 -1.80 17.35
N ARG A 39 -9.66 -1.73 17.54
CA ARG A 39 -10.59 -2.86 17.32
C ARG A 39 -11.05 -2.99 15.86
N PHE A 40 -10.67 -2.01 15.03
CA PHE A 40 -11.14 -1.84 13.66
C PHE A 40 -9.97 -1.71 12.69
N ILE A 41 -10.20 -2.19 11.47
CA ILE A 41 -9.27 -2.07 10.34
C ILE A 41 -9.96 -1.39 9.16
N ARG A 42 -9.29 -0.43 8.53
CA ARG A 42 -9.83 0.34 7.40
C ARG A 42 -9.40 -0.30 6.09
N TYR A 43 -10.34 -0.55 5.18
CA TYR A 43 -10.02 -0.98 3.83
C TYR A 43 -9.73 0.22 2.92
N ILE A 44 -8.61 0.18 2.20
CA ILE A 44 -8.20 1.18 1.23
C ILE A 44 -8.50 0.64 -0.18
N LYS A 45 -9.47 1.26 -0.85
CA LYS A 45 -9.94 0.85 -2.19
C LYS A 45 -9.08 1.32 -3.36
N LYS A 46 -8.27 2.36 -3.16
CA LYS A 46 -7.39 2.95 -4.17
C LYS A 46 -6.30 3.79 -3.50
N GLY A 47 -5.15 3.92 -4.15
CA GLY A 47 -4.06 4.79 -3.68
C GLY A 47 -3.37 4.32 -2.40
N PHE A 48 -3.37 3.02 -2.09
CA PHE A 48 -2.68 2.48 -0.91
C PHE A 48 -1.20 2.89 -0.86
N GLY A 49 -0.48 2.78 -1.99
CA GLY A 49 0.92 3.19 -2.10
C GLY A 49 1.22 4.69 -1.97
N ARG A 50 0.23 5.55 -1.65
CA ARG A 50 0.50 6.94 -1.23
C ARG A 50 0.78 7.06 0.27
N SER A 51 0.46 6.04 1.05
CA SER A 51 0.51 6.09 2.51
C SER A 51 1.50 5.11 3.12
N CYS A 52 1.95 4.11 2.37
CA CYS A 52 2.75 2.99 2.88
C CYS A 52 3.82 2.61 1.85
N GLY A 53 5.07 2.47 2.31
CA GLY A 53 6.23 2.09 1.50
C GLY A 53 6.22 0.63 1.06
N THR A 54 5.55 -0.24 1.82
CA THR A 54 5.27 -1.66 1.53
C THR A 54 4.23 -1.80 0.41
N CYS A 55 4.51 -1.21 -0.77
CA CYS A 55 3.53 -1.11 -1.84
C CYS A 55 4.03 -1.46 -3.24
N ASN A 56 5.32 -1.81 -3.42
CA ASN A 56 5.88 -2.11 -4.73
C ASN A 56 6.62 -3.46 -4.78
N ILE A 57 6.30 -4.24 -5.80
CA ILE A 57 6.96 -5.50 -6.17
C ILE A 57 7.62 -5.26 -7.53
N ILE A 58 8.93 -5.48 -7.64
CA ILE A 58 9.69 -5.21 -8.87
C ILE A 58 10.53 -6.44 -9.19
N ARG A 59 10.65 -6.76 -10.48
CA ARG A 59 11.60 -7.75 -10.96
C ARG A 59 13.04 -7.25 -10.74
N THR A 60 13.89 -8.09 -10.17
CA THR A 60 15.19 -7.67 -9.65
C THR A 60 16.21 -7.30 -10.72
N ASP A 61 16.12 -7.87 -11.92
CA ASP A 61 16.96 -7.53 -13.07
C ASP A 61 16.83 -6.05 -13.47
N LEU A 62 15.61 -5.51 -13.40
CA LEU A 62 15.28 -4.11 -13.74
C LEU A 62 15.90 -3.10 -12.78
N ILE A 63 16.30 -3.55 -11.59
CA ILE A 63 16.90 -2.72 -10.54
C ILE A 63 18.30 -3.20 -10.12
N SER A 64 18.89 -4.07 -10.92
CA SER A 64 20.17 -4.71 -10.60
C SER A 64 21.32 -3.72 -10.40
N SER A 65 21.29 -2.57 -11.08
CA SER A 65 22.24 -1.48 -10.87
C SER A 65 22.15 -0.90 -9.46
N TYR A 66 20.94 -0.67 -8.95
CA TYR A 66 20.69 -0.13 -7.61
C TYR A 66 21.04 -1.12 -6.50
N ILE A 67 20.75 -2.40 -6.70
CA ILE A 67 21.05 -3.45 -5.71
C ILE A 67 22.57 -3.64 -5.54
N LYS A 68 23.34 -3.45 -6.62
CA LYS A 68 24.80 -3.62 -6.62
C LYS A 68 25.54 -2.38 -6.13
N THR A 69 24.87 -1.25 -6.00
CA THR A 69 25.47 -0.01 -5.51
C THR A 69 25.80 -0.13 -4.02
N THR A 70 27.06 0.13 -3.67
CA THR A 70 27.54 0.09 -2.28
C THR A 70 27.53 1.47 -1.60
N GLN A 71 27.52 2.56 -2.37
CA GLN A 71 27.53 3.93 -1.86
C GLN A 71 26.25 4.68 -2.27
N PRO A 72 25.47 5.26 -1.34
CA PRO A 72 24.24 5.99 -1.64
C PRO A 72 24.41 7.14 -2.65
N GLU A 73 25.61 7.70 -2.75
CA GLU A 73 25.97 8.81 -3.66
C GLU A 73 25.93 8.38 -5.13
N ASP A 74 26.13 7.10 -5.42
CA ASP A 74 26.12 6.55 -6.78
C ASP A 74 24.69 6.34 -7.31
N ILE A 75 23.67 6.47 -6.45
CA ILE A 75 22.25 6.43 -6.82
C ILE A 75 21.86 7.77 -7.42
N LYS A 76 22.09 7.93 -8.73
CA LYS A 76 21.78 9.15 -9.48
C LYS A 76 20.28 9.50 -9.51
N ASP A 77 19.42 8.48 -9.44
CA ASP A 77 17.96 8.66 -9.43
C ASP A 77 17.40 8.32 -8.04
N ARG A 78 17.51 9.28 -7.12
CA ARG A 78 16.95 9.13 -5.76
C ARG A 78 15.43 9.08 -5.75
N ALA A 79 14.76 9.67 -6.75
CA ALA A 79 13.31 9.59 -6.88
C ALA A 79 12.84 8.14 -7.12
N PHE A 80 13.69 7.29 -7.72
CA PHE A 80 13.45 5.85 -7.85
C PHE A 80 13.26 5.14 -6.50
N LEU A 81 13.87 5.65 -5.43
CA LEU A 81 13.73 5.08 -4.09
C LEU A 81 12.45 5.53 -3.39
N HIS A 82 11.76 6.53 -3.94
CA HIS A 82 10.50 6.99 -3.39
C HIS A 82 9.35 6.10 -3.88
N HIS A 83 8.74 5.36 -2.95
CA HIS A 83 7.73 4.34 -3.23
C HIS A 83 6.52 4.88 -4.04
N VAL A 84 6.18 6.16 -3.92
CA VAL A 84 5.09 6.80 -4.67
C VAL A 84 5.46 7.02 -6.14
N ASP A 85 6.71 7.38 -6.43
CA ASP A 85 7.16 7.76 -7.77
C ASP A 85 7.57 6.56 -8.62
N LEU A 86 7.93 5.45 -7.96
CA LEU A 86 8.44 4.26 -8.62
C LEU A 86 7.55 3.74 -9.76
N PRO A 87 6.22 3.59 -9.64
CA PRO A 87 5.38 3.16 -10.77
C PRO A 87 5.47 4.10 -11.98
N ARG A 88 5.54 5.41 -11.75
CA ARG A 88 5.67 6.43 -12.80
C ARG A 88 7.03 6.34 -13.49
N ILE A 89 8.11 6.21 -12.71
CA ILE A 89 9.48 6.12 -13.24
C ILE A 89 9.67 4.81 -14.03
N MET A 90 9.11 3.70 -13.54
CA MET A 90 9.15 2.43 -14.27
C MET A 90 8.40 2.52 -15.60
N ALA A 91 7.25 3.19 -15.63
CA ALA A 91 6.51 3.43 -16.87
C ALA A 91 7.27 4.31 -17.86
N SER A 92 7.93 5.40 -17.41
CA SER A 92 8.72 6.27 -18.29
C SER A 92 9.95 5.56 -18.88
N ARG A 93 10.44 4.51 -18.22
CA ARG A 93 11.52 3.63 -18.69
C ARG A 93 11.05 2.46 -19.54
N GLY A 94 9.77 2.37 -19.89
CA GLY A 94 9.20 1.28 -20.69
C GLY A 94 8.93 -0.02 -19.91
N HIS A 95 9.07 0.00 -18.58
CA HIS A 95 8.90 -1.16 -17.70
C HIS A 95 7.68 -1.02 -16.78
N SER A 96 6.52 -0.63 -17.33
CA SER A 96 5.31 -0.37 -16.55
C SER A 96 4.96 -1.49 -15.58
N LEU A 97 4.68 -1.12 -14.32
CA LEU A 97 4.17 -2.00 -13.29
C LEU A 97 2.64 -2.14 -13.40
N GLN A 98 2.11 -3.29 -12.99
CA GLN A 98 0.66 -3.56 -13.00
C GLN A 98 0.04 -3.38 -11.61
N SER A 99 -1.27 -3.14 -11.51
CA SER A 99 -1.93 -3.18 -10.19
C SER A 99 -2.00 -4.62 -9.69
N LEU A 100 -1.65 -4.85 -8.42
CA LEU A 100 -1.92 -6.12 -7.76
C LEU A 100 -3.45 -6.35 -7.70
N PRO A 101 -3.95 -7.53 -8.08
CA PRO A 101 -5.39 -7.78 -8.22
C PRO A 101 -6.13 -8.09 -6.91
N PHE A 102 -5.45 -8.00 -5.77
CA PHE A 102 -6.01 -8.21 -4.44
C PHE A 102 -5.34 -7.28 -3.41
N PRO A 103 -5.93 -7.10 -2.21
CA PRO A 103 -5.32 -6.32 -1.14
C PRO A 103 -3.98 -6.93 -0.75
N GLY A 104 -2.90 -6.19 -0.96
CA GLY A 104 -1.55 -6.74 -0.86
C GLY A 104 -0.90 -6.60 0.52
N ALA A 105 -1.28 -5.60 1.30
CA ALA A 105 -0.64 -5.31 2.58
C ALA A 105 -1.61 -4.70 3.62
N VAL A 106 -1.20 -4.78 4.88
CA VAL A 106 -1.77 -4.05 6.01
C VAL A 106 -0.71 -3.06 6.47
N TYR A 107 -0.99 -1.77 6.29
CA TYR A 107 -0.17 -0.68 6.81
C TYR A 107 -0.47 -0.47 8.29
N ILE A 108 0.52 -0.70 9.17
CA ILE A 108 0.37 -0.56 10.62
C ILE A 108 0.87 0.83 11.07
N THR A 109 -0.01 1.58 11.76
CA THR A 109 0.27 2.94 12.22
C THR A 109 0.18 3.08 13.74
N ASP A 110 0.79 4.14 14.29
CA ASP A 110 0.79 4.52 15.72
C ASP A 110 1.59 3.57 16.64
N ASN A 111 2.64 2.91 16.13
CA ASN A 111 3.58 2.05 16.89
C ASN A 111 4.86 2.76 17.37
N SER A 112 4.83 4.09 17.50
CA SER A 112 5.98 4.96 17.83
C SER A 112 7.14 5.04 16.82
N GLU A 113 7.26 4.12 15.85
CA GLU A 113 8.31 4.12 14.81
C GLU A 113 7.87 4.80 13.50
N ASN A 114 6.57 5.03 13.33
CA ASN A 114 6.01 5.67 12.14
C ASN A 114 6.46 7.13 11.99
N PHE A 115 7.10 7.44 10.84
CA PHE A 115 7.60 8.79 10.50
C PHE A 115 6.48 9.79 10.17
N VAL A 116 5.33 9.31 9.69
CA VAL A 116 4.18 10.14 9.27
C VAL A 116 2.91 9.67 9.98
N GLY A 117 2.11 10.62 10.48
CA GLY A 117 0.73 10.34 10.86
C GLY A 117 0.56 9.71 12.23
N GLN A 118 1.19 10.28 13.27
CA GLN A 118 0.79 10.05 14.66
C GLN A 118 -0.61 10.62 14.91
N THR A 119 -1.60 9.90 14.42
CA THR A 119 -3.00 10.28 14.45
C THR A 119 -3.48 10.29 15.89
N SER A 120 -2.90 9.41 16.72
CA SER A 120 -3.06 9.38 18.17
C SER A 120 -2.73 10.72 18.85
N ILE A 121 -1.63 11.40 18.49
CA ILE A 121 -1.26 12.71 19.04
C ILE A 121 -2.26 13.80 18.62
N VAL A 122 -2.57 13.89 17.33
CA VAL A 122 -3.50 14.89 16.80
C VAL A 122 -4.89 14.72 17.42
N LEU A 123 -5.36 13.48 17.55
CA LEU A 123 -6.64 13.15 18.16
C LEU A 123 -6.67 13.40 19.68
N LYS A 124 -5.56 13.17 20.40
CA LYS A 124 -5.41 13.56 21.82
C LYS A 124 -5.57 15.06 21.97
N ASN A 125 -4.90 15.85 21.13
CA ASN A 125 -4.97 17.32 21.16
C ASN A 125 -6.35 17.87 20.80
N LEU A 126 -7.10 17.20 19.91
CA LEU A 126 -8.49 17.53 19.62
C LEU A 126 -9.44 17.29 20.80
N SER A 127 -9.11 16.40 21.74
CA SER A 127 -9.98 16.07 22.88
C SER A 127 -9.91 17.04 24.06
N VAL A 128 -9.06 18.08 23.97
CA VAL A 128 -8.75 19.02 25.08
C VAL A 128 -9.88 20.02 25.36
N SER A 129 -10.82 20.24 24.42
CA SER A 129 -12.01 21.08 24.64
C SER A 129 -13.30 20.32 24.41
N LEU A 130 -14.40 20.73 25.04
CA LEU A 130 -15.71 20.05 24.95
C LEU A 130 -16.18 19.89 23.49
N ARG A 131 -16.05 20.93 22.66
CA ARG A 131 -16.36 20.89 21.22
C ARG A 131 -15.43 19.95 20.47
N GLY A 132 -14.16 19.93 20.85
CA GLY A 132 -13.15 19.04 20.28
C GLY A 132 -13.40 17.56 20.63
N SER A 133 -13.82 17.26 21.87
CA SER A 133 -14.18 15.89 22.30
C SER A 133 -15.41 15.36 21.54
N VAL A 134 -16.42 16.22 21.28
CA VAL A 134 -17.58 15.85 20.44
C VAL A 134 -17.13 15.56 19.01
N LYS A 135 -16.32 16.43 18.40
CA LYS A 135 -15.77 16.23 17.05
C LYS A 135 -14.92 14.96 16.97
N TYR A 136 -14.12 14.68 18.00
CA TYR A 136 -13.33 13.46 18.12
C TYR A 136 -14.20 12.20 18.13
N ARG A 137 -15.25 12.18 18.96
CA ARG A 137 -16.20 11.06 19.00
C ARG A 137 -16.94 10.87 17.67
N LEU A 138 -17.30 11.95 16.98
CA LEU A 138 -17.92 11.88 15.67
C LEU A 138 -16.99 11.25 14.61
N ILE A 139 -15.71 11.65 14.60
CA ILE A 139 -14.69 11.07 13.70
C ILE A 139 -14.49 9.58 14.00
N LEU A 140 -14.43 9.19 15.27
CA LEU A 140 -14.32 7.78 15.65
C LEU A 140 -15.54 6.98 15.20
N LEU A 141 -16.75 7.53 15.33
CA LEU A 141 -17.98 6.87 14.89
C LEU A 141 -17.99 6.69 13.36
N MET A 142 -17.68 7.74 12.60
CA MET A 142 -17.58 7.68 11.14
C MET A 142 -16.52 6.67 10.69
N ARG A 143 -15.38 6.61 11.38
CA ARG A 143 -14.35 5.60 11.13
C ARG A 143 -14.86 4.20 11.44
N ALA A 144 -15.57 3.99 12.55
CA ALA A 144 -16.15 2.70 12.90
C ALA A 144 -17.16 2.22 11.83
N ILE A 145 -17.98 3.12 11.27
CA ILE A 145 -18.91 2.81 10.18
C ILE A 145 -18.18 2.44 8.88
N ALA A 146 -17.11 3.18 8.55
CA ALA A 146 -16.32 2.95 7.33
C ALA A 146 -15.30 1.79 7.45
N SER A 147 -15.09 1.25 8.65
CA SER A 147 -14.13 0.20 8.93
C SER A 147 -14.83 -1.11 9.27
N ARG A 148 -14.11 -2.22 9.09
CA ARG A 148 -14.63 -3.54 9.45
C ARG A 148 -14.06 -3.95 10.81
N PRO A 149 -14.85 -4.61 11.67
CA PRO A 149 -14.31 -5.20 12.88
C PRO A 149 -13.26 -6.27 12.54
N LEU A 150 -12.17 -6.32 13.31
CA LEU A 150 -11.03 -7.21 13.03
C LEU A 150 -11.46 -8.68 12.88
N ARG A 151 -12.43 -9.11 13.70
CA ARG A 151 -12.94 -10.50 13.75
C ARG A 151 -13.62 -10.97 12.46
N TYR A 152 -14.09 -10.05 11.61
CA TYR A 152 -14.80 -10.38 10.36
C TYR A 152 -13.91 -10.31 9.11
N THR A 153 -12.72 -9.72 9.18
CA THR A 153 -12.00 -9.30 7.97
C THR A 153 -11.07 -10.39 7.40
N PHE A 154 -10.71 -11.40 8.20
CA PHE A 154 -9.85 -12.51 7.75
C PHE A 154 -10.58 -13.83 7.50
N ARG A 155 -11.88 -13.90 7.80
CA ARG A 155 -12.71 -15.08 7.52
C ARG A 155 -13.30 -14.88 6.12
N THR A 156 -12.97 -15.80 5.21
CA THR A 156 -13.43 -15.92 3.82
C THR A 156 -12.92 -14.91 2.78
N PHE A 157 -11.69 -15.13 2.30
CA PHE A 157 -11.33 -14.91 0.90
C PHE A 157 -10.69 -16.19 0.35
N THR A 158 -11.45 -17.28 0.32
CA THR A 158 -11.15 -18.42 -0.57
C THR A 158 -11.61 -18.01 -1.97
N PHE A 159 -10.89 -17.08 -2.60
CA PHE A 159 -11.11 -16.78 -4.00
C PHE A 159 -10.47 -17.92 -4.81
N SER A 160 -11.28 -18.76 -5.43
CA SER A 160 -10.78 -19.83 -6.31
C SER A 160 -10.21 -19.19 -7.57
N TRP A 161 -8.87 -19.19 -7.68
CA TRP A 161 -8.11 -18.60 -8.78
C TRP A 161 -8.25 -19.33 -10.12
N ARG A 162 -8.86 -20.52 -10.14
CA ARG A 162 -8.93 -21.39 -11.32
C ARG A 162 -9.64 -20.80 -12.55
N ASN A 163 -10.39 -19.70 -12.42
CA ASN A 163 -11.21 -19.14 -13.50
C ASN A 163 -10.68 -17.84 -14.15
N LEU A 164 -9.46 -17.37 -13.83
CA LEU A 164 -8.94 -16.09 -14.35
C LEU A 164 -8.00 -16.21 -15.56
N HIS A 165 -7.75 -17.41 -16.09
CA HIS A 165 -6.87 -17.64 -17.25
C HIS A 165 -7.33 -17.03 -18.59
N HIS A 166 -8.46 -16.29 -18.64
CA HIS A 166 -8.98 -15.71 -19.88
C HIS A 166 -9.22 -14.19 -19.89
N ARG A 167 -8.88 -13.45 -18.83
CA ARG A 167 -8.95 -11.98 -18.91
C ARG A 167 -7.62 -11.42 -19.36
N GLN A 168 -7.53 -11.04 -20.62
CA GLN A 168 -6.44 -10.22 -21.14
C GLN A 168 -6.18 -9.05 -20.20
N PHE A 169 -4.95 -8.98 -19.69
CA PHE A 169 -4.46 -7.89 -18.87
C PHE A 169 -4.65 -6.58 -19.62
N ARG A 170 -5.60 -5.76 -19.15
CA ARG A 170 -5.89 -4.47 -19.77
C ARG A 170 -4.72 -3.53 -19.48
N LYS A 171 -4.17 -2.89 -20.52
CA LYS A 171 -3.18 -1.82 -20.35
C LYS A 171 -3.69 -0.78 -19.33
N PRO A 172 -2.85 -0.33 -18.39
CA PRO A 172 -3.25 0.66 -17.39
C PRO A 172 -3.67 1.96 -18.10
N ARG A 173 -4.79 2.53 -17.66
CA ARG A 173 -5.32 3.80 -18.18
C ARG A 173 -4.71 4.96 -17.41
N LYS A 174 -4.71 6.16 -18.02
CA LYS A 174 -4.31 7.41 -17.36
C LYS A 174 -4.98 7.59 -15.99
N SER A 175 -6.28 7.23 -15.89
CA SER A 175 -7.07 7.21 -14.64
C SER A 175 -6.51 6.37 -13.50
N ASP A 176 -5.75 5.32 -13.82
CA ASP A 176 -5.13 4.44 -12.83
C ASP A 176 -3.90 5.13 -12.20
N PHE A 177 -3.32 6.10 -12.93
CA PHE A 177 -2.24 6.99 -12.50
C PHE A 177 -2.71 8.38 -12.08
N ASP A 178 -3.95 8.79 -12.40
CA ASP A 178 -4.55 10.05 -11.91
C ASP A 178 -4.64 10.03 -10.37
N GLY A 179 -4.70 8.82 -9.79
CA GLY A 179 -4.45 8.55 -8.38
C GLY A 179 -2.99 8.70 -7.94
N PHE A 180 -2.11 9.32 -8.70
CA PHE A 180 -0.72 9.68 -8.37
C PHE A 180 -0.31 11.06 -8.94
N ALA A 181 -1.19 11.72 -9.72
CA ALA A 181 -0.85 12.91 -10.52
C ALA A 181 -1.42 14.23 -10.00
N ASN A 182 -2.02 14.26 -8.80
CA ASN A 182 -2.42 15.50 -8.14
C ASN A 182 -1.61 15.64 -6.85
N ASP A 183 -0.46 16.31 -6.99
CA ASP A 183 -0.06 17.51 -6.23
C ASP A 183 1.00 18.26 -7.05
#